data_AF-A0AAD9UVY5-F1
#
_entry.id   AF-A0AAD9UVY5-F1
#
_cell.length_a   1.000
_cell.length_b   1.000
_cell.length_c   1.000
_cell.angle_alpha   90.00
_cell.angle_beta   90.00
_cell.angle_gamma   90.00
#
_symmetry.space_group_name_H-M   'P 1'
#
loop_
_entity.id
_entity.type
_entity.pdbx_description
1 polymer ?
#
loop_
_entity_poly.entity_id
_entity_poly.type
_entity_poly.pdbx_seq_one_letter_code
_entity_poly.pdbx_strand_id
1 'polypeptide(L)'
;MDAISGLDRGIVDGGTDQHDPGYSLRKDPPPNTQIDFSEIARQREISEKQRLASSWNKAANYVEAETQKLRTCLYSNCDPVSARKRVDSLNLAWKSFEATHAKYVPGIQERKHLQQAEQRFKSLQDSMNDLIEECERQVKFEQEANKCDDGISVSGKSRQSSTTSKTSSSRKEKLRAALLAKKKLELAQRRAEEEAELARQNAMRELRRLEDEAVLAELD
;
A
#
# COMPACT_ATOMS: atom_id res chain seq x y z
N MET A 1 -74.81 17.61 62.32
CA MET A 1 -75.67 18.03 61.19
C MET A 1 -75.98 16.77 60.40
N ASP A 2 -77.26 16.42 60.49
CA ASP A 2 -77.91 15.23 59.96
C ASP A 2 -78.01 15.16 58.43
N ALA A 3 -78.15 13.91 57.96
CA ALA A 3 -78.93 13.38 56.81
C ALA A 3 -78.75 14.03 55.41
N ILE A 4 -78.74 13.28 54.30
CA ILE A 4 -79.89 12.66 53.61
C ILE A 4 -79.27 11.74 52.52
N SER A 5 -79.40 10.41 52.57
CA SER A 5 -80.46 9.57 51.96
C SER A 5 -80.67 9.74 50.44
N GLY A 6 -80.56 8.65 49.69
CA GLY A 6 -81.00 8.59 48.29
C GLY A 6 -80.64 7.31 47.54
N LEU A 7 -81.28 6.19 47.90
CA LEU A 7 -81.56 5.11 46.93
C LEU A 7 -82.66 5.60 45.98
N ASP A 8 -82.55 5.43 44.66
CA ASP A 8 -83.60 4.73 43.89
C ASP A 8 -83.20 4.29 42.46
N ARG A 9 -83.70 3.09 42.14
CA ARG A 9 -84.01 2.31 40.91
C ARG A 9 -83.68 2.75 39.46
N GLY A 10 -83.43 1.70 38.66
CA GLY A 10 -83.88 1.53 37.26
C GLY A 10 -82.85 0.80 36.37
N ILE A 11 -82.87 -0.53 36.20
CA ILE A 11 -83.63 -1.35 35.21
C ILE A 11 -83.17 -1.16 33.74
N VAL A 12 -82.60 -2.25 33.14
CA VAL A 12 -82.70 -2.76 31.72
C VAL A 12 -82.23 -1.82 30.60
N ASP A 13 -81.62 -2.19 29.48
CA ASP A 13 -81.18 -3.42 28.80
C ASP A 13 -80.50 -2.92 27.49
N GLY A 14 -79.65 -3.75 26.89
CA GLY A 14 -79.35 -3.70 25.46
C GLY A 14 -78.26 -2.73 24.99
N GLY A 15 -77.19 -3.27 24.41
CA GLY A 15 -76.27 -2.48 23.58
C GLY A 15 -74.89 -3.10 23.43
N THR A 16 -74.75 -3.94 22.42
CA THR A 16 -73.54 -4.61 21.94
C THR A 16 -72.38 -3.68 21.56
N ASP A 17 -71.20 -4.29 21.55
CA ASP A 17 -70.00 -3.95 20.78
C ASP A 17 -69.20 -2.70 21.20
N GLN A 18 -68.08 -2.95 21.87
CA GLN A 18 -66.80 -2.56 21.30
C GLN A 18 -65.63 -3.38 21.89
N HIS A 19 -64.98 -4.09 20.97
CA HIS A 19 -63.62 -4.59 21.00
C HIS A 19 -62.69 -3.84 21.97
N ASP A 20 -62.13 -4.57 22.94
CA ASP A 20 -60.73 -4.36 23.32
C ASP A 20 -60.09 -5.72 23.67
N PRO A 21 -59.59 -6.49 22.69
CA PRO A 21 -58.66 -7.55 23.00
C PRO A 21 -57.34 -6.87 23.38
N GLY A 22 -57.23 -6.54 24.67
CA GLY A 22 -55.99 -6.09 25.28
C GLY A 22 -54.87 -6.98 24.79
N TYR A 23 -53.91 -6.36 24.11
CA TYR A 23 -52.73 -7.00 23.53
C TYR A 23 -52.17 -7.99 24.54
N SER A 24 -52.35 -9.27 24.25
CA SER A 24 -51.65 -10.34 24.96
C SER A 24 -50.17 -10.17 24.61
N LEU A 25 -49.47 -9.41 25.45
CA LEU A 25 -48.02 -9.40 25.53
C LEU A 25 -47.62 -10.86 25.71
N ARG A 26 -47.25 -11.51 24.60
CA ARG A 26 -46.71 -12.86 24.60
C ARG A 26 -45.64 -12.89 25.68
N LYS A 27 -45.88 -13.67 26.74
CA LYS A 27 -44.94 -13.83 27.86
C LYS A 27 -43.62 -14.43 27.43
N ASP A 28 -43.60 -15.08 26.26
CA ASP A 28 -42.42 -15.70 25.70
C ASP A 28 -42.13 -15.15 24.30
N PRO A 29 -40.91 -14.63 24.04
CA PRO A 29 -40.46 -14.35 22.69
C PRO A 29 -40.60 -15.63 21.84
N PRO A 30 -40.90 -15.52 20.53
CA PRO A 30 -40.89 -16.67 19.64
C PRO A 30 -39.60 -17.50 19.83
N PRO A 31 -39.67 -18.84 19.81
CA PRO A 31 -38.45 -19.64 19.74
C PRO A 31 -37.63 -19.15 18.54
N ASN A 32 -36.33 -18.93 18.76
CA ASN A 32 -35.37 -18.32 17.81
C ASN A 32 -35.31 -16.77 17.77
N THR A 33 -35.83 -16.06 18.77
CA THR A 33 -35.62 -14.59 18.92
C THR A 33 -34.51 -14.22 19.91
N GLN A 34 -33.86 -15.22 20.52
CA GLN A 34 -32.77 -15.00 21.46
C GLN A 34 -31.54 -14.53 20.68
N ILE A 35 -31.17 -13.27 20.88
CA ILE A 35 -29.95 -12.70 20.29
C ILE A 35 -28.76 -13.33 21.01
N ASP A 36 -27.99 -14.14 20.28
CA ASP A 36 -26.71 -14.64 20.77
C ASP A 36 -25.66 -13.53 20.68
N PHE A 37 -25.51 -12.79 21.77
CA PHE A 37 -24.50 -11.75 21.91
C PHE A 37 -23.06 -12.29 21.76
N SER A 38 -22.84 -13.58 22.08
CA SER A 38 -21.52 -14.21 21.94
C SER A 38 -21.18 -14.42 20.47
N GLU A 39 -22.14 -14.90 19.67
CA GLU A 39 -21.97 -15.03 18.22
C GLU A 39 -21.79 -13.67 17.54
N ILE A 40 -22.54 -12.63 17.97
CA ILE A 40 -22.34 -11.26 17.46
C ILE A 40 -20.94 -10.75 17.78
N ALA A 41 -20.44 -10.99 19.00
CA ALA A 41 -19.09 -10.60 19.38
C ALA A 41 -18.03 -11.33 18.53
N ARG A 42 -18.20 -12.64 18.31
CA ARG A 42 -17.32 -13.44 17.45
C ARG A 42 -17.30 -12.94 16.01
N GLN A 43 -18.46 -12.63 15.43
CA GLN A 43 -18.56 -12.09 14.06
C GLN A 43 -17.90 -10.71 13.93
N ARG A 44 -18.03 -9.85 14.95
CA ARG A 44 -17.33 -8.56 14.99
C ARG A 44 -15.81 -8.75 14.99
N GLU A 45 -15.30 -9.66 15.82
CA GLU A 45 -13.86 -9.94 15.87
C GLU A 45 -13.32 -10.44 14.53
N ILE A 46 -14.04 -11.36 13.86
CA ILE A 46 -13.66 -11.87 12.55
C ILE A 46 -13.67 -10.75 11.50
N SER A 47 -14.71 -9.93 11.50
CA SER A 47 -14.83 -8.79 10.59
C SER A 47 -13.71 -7.78 10.79
N GLU A 48 -13.31 -7.53 12.04
CA GLU A 48 -12.21 -6.64 12.36
C GLU A 48 -10.86 -7.19 11.90
N LYS A 49 -10.60 -8.48 12.11
CA LYS A 49 -9.40 -9.16 11.59
C LYS A 49 -9.31 -9.06 10.06
N GLN A 50 -10.40 -9.33 9.36
CA GLN A 50 -10.46 -9.21 7.89
C GLN A 50 -10.24 -7.76 7.42
N ARG A 51 -10.84 -6.79 8.12
CA ARG A 51 -10.64 -5.37 7.84
C ARG A 51 -9.18 -4.95 8.00
N LEU A 52 -8.52 -5.39 9.08
CA LEU A 52 -7.11 -5.12 9.33
C LEU A 52 -6.22 -5.76 8.26
N ALA A 53 -6.46 -7.02 7.90
CA ALA A 53 -5.71 -7.70 6.84
C ALA A 53 -5.84 -6.98 5.49
N SER A 54 -7.07 -6.55 5.15
CA SER A 54 -7.33 -5.78 3.93
C SER A 54 -6.63 -4.42 3.95
N SER A 55 -6.66 -3.73 5.10
CA SER A 55 -5.97 -2.45 5.28
C SER A 55 -4.46 -2.60 5.14
N TRP A 56 -3.90 -3.67 5.73
CA TRP A 56 -2.48 -3.96 5.65
C TRP A 56 -2.04 -4.26 4.21
N ASN A 57 -2.78 -5.09 3.48
CA ASN A 57 -2.49 -5.36 2.07
C ASN A 57 -2.59 -4.10 1.20
N LYS A 58 -3.59 -3.25 1.43
CA LYS A 58 -3.71 -1.99 0.69
C LYS A 58 -2.52 -1.07 0.94
N ALA A 59 -2.09 -0.93 2.19
CA ALA A 59 -0.92 -0.13 2.55
C ALA A 59 0.38 -0.71 1.98
N ALA A 60 0.57 -2.03 2.04
CA ALA A 60 1.71 -2.71 1.42
C ALA A 60 1.78 -2.46 -0.10
N ASN A 61 0.66 -2.66 -0.80
CA ASN A 61 0.57 -2.43 -2.23
C ASN A 61 0.80 -0.95 -2.60
N TYR A 62 0.40 -0.03 -1.73
CA TYR A 62 0.66 1.40 -1.94
C TYR A 62 2.15 1.75 -1.82
N VAL A 63 2.84 1.19 -0.81
CA VAL A 63 4.31 1.30 -0.70
C VAL A 63 4.98 0.71 -1.95
N GLU A 64 4.59 -0.49 -2.37
CA GLU A 64 5.11 -1.10 -3.61
C GLU A 64 4.94 -0.18 -4.83
N ALA A 65 3.75 0.42 -4.99
CA ALA A 65 3.49 1.35 -6.09
C ALA A 65 4.37 2.60 -6.03
N GLU A 66 4.57 3.21 -4.86
CA GLU A 66 5.46 4.37 -4.71
C GLU A 66 6.93 3.99 -4.93
N THR A 67 7.36 2.81 -4.47
CA THR A 67 8.70 2.26 -4.74
C THR A 67 8.94 2.11 -6.25
N GLN A 68 7.97 1.58 -6.99
CA GLN A 68 8.06 1.46 -8.46
C GLN A 68 8.06 2.82 -9.17
N LYS A 69 7.33 3.82 -8.66
CA LYS A 69 7.38 5.18 -9.20
C LYS A 69 8.74 5.83 -8.99
N LEU A 70 9.34 5.67 -7.81
CA LEU A 70 10.69 6.16 -7.53
C LEU A 70 11.72 5.49 -8.45
N ARG A 71 11.65 4.15 -8.58
CA ARG A 71 12.48 3.37 -9.50
C ARG A 71 12.37 3.89 -10.94
N THR A 72 11.15 4.15 -11.42
CA THR A 72 10.92 4.70 -12.76
C THR A 72 11.53 6.09 -12.93
N CYS A 73 11.38 6.99 -11.94
CA CYS A 73 12.00 8.32 -11.94
C CYS A 73 13.53 8.22 -12.00
N LEU A 74 14.15 7.30 -11.26
CA LEU A 74 15.61 7.08 -11.35
C LEU A 74 16.07 6.68 -12.77
N TYR A 75 15.28 5.88 -13.49
CA TYR A 75 15.64 5.44 -14.84
C TYR A 75 15.30 6.46 -15.95
N SER A 76 14.50 7.49 -15.68
CA SER A 76 14.08 8.48 -16.67
C SER A 76 14.83 9.81 -16.63
N ASN A 77 16.03 9.87 -16.01
CA ASN A 77 16.82 11.10 -15.80
C ASN A 77 16.00 12.22 -15.12
N CYS A 78 15.31 11.86 -14.05
CA CYS A 78 14.45 12.74 -13.27
C CYS A 78 15.31 13.76 -12.51
N ASP A 79 14.88 15.03 -12.45
CA ASP A 79 15.64 16.08 -11.79
C ASP A 79 15.73 15.84 -10.26
N PRO A 80 16.77 16.35 -9.58
CA PRO A 80 16.97 16.13 -8.15
C PRO A 80 15.80 16.59 -7.24
N VAL A 81 15.05 17.62 -7.66
CA VAL A 81 13.93 18.14 -6.87
C VAL A 81 12.73 17.19 -6.96
N SER A 82 12.43 16.70 -8.16
CA SER A 82 11.39 15.69 -8.39
C SER A 82 11.73 14.38 -7.70
N ALA A 83 12.99 13.93 -7.77
CA ALA A 83 13.46 12.72 -7.10
C ALA A 83 13.29 12.82 -5.57
N ARG A 84 13.64 13.97 -4.98
CA ARG A 84 13.43 14.22 -3.54
C ARG A 84 11.96 14.17 -3.14
N LYS A 85 11.06 14.81 -3.90
CA LYS A 85 9.61 14.75 -3.64
C LYS A 85 9.07 13.31 -3.67
N ARG A 86 9.60 12.46 -4.55
CA ARG A 86 9.23 11.04 -4.63
C ARG A 86 9.71 10.27 -3.41
N VAL A 87 10.95 10.51 -2.96
CA VAL A 87 11.48 9.94 -1.71
C VAL A 87 10.64 10.37 -0.50
N ASP A 88 10.26 11.65 -0.41
CA ASP A 88 9.40 12.13 0.68
C ASP A 88 8.02 11.46 0.68
N SER A 89 7.43 11.29 -0.51
CA SER A 89 6.14 10.59 -0.68
C SER A 89 6.22 9.12 -0.27
N LEU A 90 7.30 8.44 -0.66
CA LEU A 90 7.57 7.05 -0.31
C LEU A 90 7.79 6.89 1.20
N ASN A 91 8.55 7.78 1.84
CA ASN A 91 8.72 7.80 3.29
C ASN A 91 7.40 8.01 4.04
N LEU A 92 6.51 8.86 3.52
CA LEU A 92 5.19 9.05 4.10
C LEU A 92 4.32 7.79 3.97
N ALA A 93 4.35 7.14 2.81
CA ALA A 93 3.66 5.87 2.57
C ALA A 93 4.18 4.78 3.52
N TRP A 94 5.50 4.69 3.70
CA TRP A 94 6.16 3.76 4.62
C TRP A 94 5.69 3.95 6.06
N LYS A 95 5.71 5.18 6.59
CA LYS A 95 5.23 5.46 7.95
C LYS A 95 3.77 5.05 8.17
N SER A 96 2.91 5.26 7.18
CA SER A 96 1.51 4.81 7.22
C SER A 96 1.41 3.28 7.26
N PHE A 97 2.27 2.61 6.48
CA PHE A 97 2.35 1.16 6.47
C PHE A 97 2.89 0.59 7.80
N GLU A 98 3.92 1.18 8.39
CA GLU A 98 4.43 0.82 9.72
C GLU A 98 3.34 0.90 10.79
N ALA A 99 2.58 2.01 10.80
CA ALA A 99 1.48 2.18 11.74
C ALA A 99 0.37 1.13 11.56
N THR A 100 0.12 0.70 10.31
CA THR A 100 -0.84 -0.35 10.00
C THR A 100 -0.29 -1.74 10.38
N HIS A 101 0.99 -1.98 10.13
CA HIS A 101 1.70 -3.22 10.46
C HIS A 101 1.71 -3.47 11.97
N ALA A 102 2.01 -2.44 12.77
CA ALA A 102 1.99 -2.51 14.23
C ALA A 102 0.61 -2.92 14.81
N LYS A 103 -0.48 -2.59 14.12
CA LYS A 103 -1.85 -3.00 14.51
C LYS A 103 -2.23 -4.38 13.99
N TYR A 104 -1.69 -4.76 12.83
CA TYR A 104 -2.02 -6.02 12.17
C TYR A 104 -1.29 -7.23 12.78
N VAL A 105 0.03 -7.09 13.03
CA VAL A 105 0.89 -8.18 13.51
C VAL A 105 0.38 -8.86 14.78
N PRO A 106 -0.02 -8.14 15.84
CA PRO A 106 -0.52 -8.78 17.06
C PRO A 106 -1.82 -9.57 16.85
N GLY A 107 -2.59 -9.25 15.79
CA GLY A 107 -3.82 -9.95 15.46
C GLY A 107 -3.63 -11.28 14.73
N ILE A 108 -2.40 -11.60 14.31
CA ILE A 108 -2.08 -12.84 13.57
C ILE A 108 -1.80 -13.96 14.56
N GLN A 109 -2.69 -14.97 14.60
CA GLN A 109 -2.53 -16.14 15.46
C GLN A 109 -1.70 -17.25 14.78
N GLU A 110 -1.75 -17.33 13.45
CA GLU A 110 -1.05 -18.35 12.68
C GLU A 110 0.41 -17.97 12.42
N ARG A 111 1.33 -18.77 12.95
CA ARG A 111 2.79 -18.54 12.82
C ARG A 111 3.24 -18.39 11.37
N LYS A 112 2.67 -19.16 10.44
CA LYS A 112 2.99 -19.08 9.00
C LYS A 112 2.61 -17.72 8.42
N HIS A 113 1.42 -17.22 8.74
CA HIS A 113 0.96 -15.90 8.27
C HIS A 113 1.77 -14.77 8.90
N LEU A 114 2.18 -14.91 10.16
CA LEU A 114 3.05 -13.94 10.82
C LEU A 114 4.40 -13.85 10.12
N GLN A 115 5.06 -14.99 9.88
CA GLN A 115 6.33 -15.05 9.17
C GLN A 115 6.23 -14.45 7.75
N GLN A 116 5.15 -14.75 7.01
CA GLN A 116 4.93 -14.16 5.69
C GLN A 116 4.76 -12.64 5.75
N ALA A 117 4.01 -12.13 6.73
CA ALA A 117 3.81 -10.69 6.91
C ALA A 117 5.12 -9.98 7.28
N GLU A 118 5.91 -10.54 8.20
CA GLU A 118 7.22 -10.03 8.59
C GLU A 118 8.22 -10.06 7.43
N GLN A 119 8.27 -11.17 6.68
CA GLN A 119 9.13 -11.30 5.52
C GLN A 119 8.78 -10.27 4.45
N ARG A 120 7.49 -10.09 4.15
CA ARG A 120 7.05 -9.09 3.17
C ARG A 120 7.33 -7.68 3.65
N PHE A 121 7.09 -7.38 4.93
CA PHE A 121 7.43 -6.09 5.51
C PHE A 121 8.92 -5.78 5.34
N LYS A 122 9.79 -6.72 5.72
CA LYS A 122 11.25 -6.57 5.59
C LYS A 122 11.70 -6.42 4.14
N SER A 123 11.17 -7.26 3.23
CA SER A 123 11.50 -7.16 1.81
C SER A 123 11.13 -5.80 1.21
N LEU A 124 10.00 -5.21 1.63
CA LEU A 124 9.62 -3.88 1.19
C LEU A 124 10.50 -2.79 1.79
N GLN A 125 10.87 -2.94 3.06
CA GLN A 125 11.78 -2.03 3.75
C GLN A 125 13.13 -1.98 3.05
N ASP A 126 13.72 -3.15 2.81
CA ASP A 126 15.03 -3.29 2.16
C ASP A 126 14.98 -2.70 0.74
N SER A 127 13.98 -3.09 -0.06
CA SER A 127 13.82 -2.57 -1.43
C SER A 127 13.62 -1.05 -1.47
N MET A 128 12.91 -0.47 -0.50
CA MET A 128 12.72 0.97 -0.42
C MET A 128 14.04 1.68 -0.08
N ASN A 129 14.75 1.19 0.93
CA ASN A 129 16.00 1.78 1.40
C ASN A 129 17.07 1.75 0.30
N ASP A 130 17.21 0.62 -0.39
CA ASP A 130 18.15 0.46 -1.51
C ASP A 130 17.90 1.51 -2.61
N LEU A 131 16.63 1.77 -2.93
CA LEU A 131 16.24 2.77 -3.94
C LEU A 131 16.46 4.21 -3.47
N ILE A 132 16.24 4.49 -2.18
CA ILE A 132 16.54 5.81 -1.61
C ILE A 132 18.05 6.06 -1.65
N GLU A 133 18.86 5.08 -1.26
CA GLU A 133 20.32 5.19 -1.31
C GLU A 133 20.85 5.39 -2.75
N GLU A 134 20.30 4.67 -3.72
CA GLU A 134 20.62 4.85 -5.14
C GLU A 134 20.24 6.26 -5.62
N CYS A 135 19.07 6.75 -5.21
CA CYS A 135 18.61 8.10 -5.51
C CYS A 135 19.56 9.17 -4.97
N GLU A 136 19.97 9.04 -3.71
CA GLU A 136 20.93 9.96 -3.10
C GLU A 136 22.30 9.93 -3.80
N ARG A 137 22.77 8.73 -4.19
CA ARG A 137 24.04 8.56 -4.91
C ARG A 137 23.99 9.27 -6.28
N GLN A 138 22.89 9.11 -7.00
CA GLN A 138 22.68 9.76 -8.30
C GLN A 138 22.64 11.29 -8.17
N VAL A 139 21.92 11.83 -7.18
CA VAL A 139 21.85 13.28 -6.94
C VAL A 139 23.22 13.86 -6.56
N LYS A 140 24.01 13.17 -5.73
CA LYS A 140 25.38 13.60 -5.38
C LYS A 140 26.29 13.65 -6.60
N PHE A 141 26.23 12.62 -7.45
CA PHE A 141 27.02 12.58 -8.68
C PHE A 141 26.68 13.73 -9.64
N GLU A 142 25.40 14.06 -9.80
CA GLU A 142 24.97 15.18 -10.65
C GLU A 142 25.42 16.55 -10.10
N GLN A 143 25.40 16.73 -8.77
CA GLN A 143 25.94 17.94 -8.14
C GLN A 143 27.45 18.08 -8.36
N GLU A 144 28.21 17.00 -8.27
CA GLU A 144 29.66 17.00 -8.53
C GLU A 144 30.00 17.23 -10.01
N ALA A 145 29.20 16.66 -10.92
CA ALA A 145 29.35 16.89 -12.35
C ALA A 145 29.15 18.37 -12.73
N ASN A 146 28.17 19.05 -12.10
CA ASN A 146 27.89 20.46 -12.35
C ASN A 146 28.95 21.41 -11.75
N LYS A 147 29.58 21.04 -10.62
CA LYS A 147 30.70 21.82 -10.04
C LYS A 147 31.95 21.85 -10.92
N CYS A 148 32.15 20.86 -11.79
CA CYS A 148 33.27 20.84 -12.74
C CYS A 148 33.07 21.73 -13.98
N ASP A 149 31.86 22.26 -14.22
CA ASP A 149 31.58 23.14 -15.37
C ASP A 149 31.62 24.63 -14.98
N ASP A 150 31.30 24.98 -13.73
CA ASP A 150 31.28 26.37 -13.23
C ASP A 150 32.67 26.92 -12.82
N GLY A 151 33.72 26.10 -12.99
CA GLY A 151 35.11 26.46 -12.69
C GLY A 151 35.79 27.36 -13.73
N ILE A 152 35.07 27.87 -14.74
CA ILE A 152 35.56 28.93 -15.64
C ILE A 152 34.80 30.24 -15.36
N SER A 153 34.68 30.62 -14.09
CA SER A 153 34.40 32.02 -13.75
C SER A 153 35.71 32.81 -13.79
N VAL A 154 36.19 33.08 -15.01
CA VAL A 154 37.31 34.02 -15.22
C VAL A 154 36.74 35.43 -15.07
N SER A 155 36.73 35.91 -13.82
CA SER A 155 36.83 37.33 -13.52
C SER A 155 38.18 37.81 -14.08
N GLY A 156 38.17 38.31 -15.32
CA GLY A 156 39.37 38.65 -16.06
C GLY A 156 39.09 39.78 -17.02
N LYS A 157 39.32 41.00 -16.53
CA LYS A 157 39.39 42.25 -17.27
C LYS A 157 40.11 42.07 -18.62
N SER A 158 39.49 42.63 -19.65
CA SER A 158 40.00 42.84 -21.00
C SER A 158 41.53 42.92 -21.11
N ARG A 159 42.12 42.03 -21.93
CA ARG A 159 43.15 42.39 -22.92
C ARG A 159 43.42 41.25 -23.89
N GLN A 160 43.53 41.65 -25.16
CA GLN A 160 43.82 40.85 -26.34
C GLN A 160 45.12 40.04 -26.21
N SER A 161 45.12 38.78 -26.67
CA SER A 161 46.20 38.22 -27.50
C SER A 161 45.88 36.78 -27.94
N SER A 162 46.26 36.48 -29.17
CA SER A 162 45.78 35.40 -30.03
C SER A 162 46.49 34.05 -29.85
N THR A 163 45.79 33.01 -30.31
CA THR A 163 46.25 31.72 -30.87
C THR A 163 46.93 30.68 -29.96
N THR A 164 46.32 29.49 -29.79
CA THR A 164 46.71 28.23 -30.47
C THR A 164 45.96 26.97 -29.92
N SER A 165 45.55 26.08 -30.85
CA SER A 165 45.36 24.62 -30.68
C SER A 165 44.12 24.06 -29.95
N LYS A 166 42.96 24.11 -30.62
CA LYS A 166 41.77 23.29 -30.33
C LYS A 166 41.93 21.85 -30.86
N THR A 167 42.46 20.91 -30.08
CA THR A 167 42.40 19.46 -30.42
C THR A 167 42.05 18.53 -29.25
N SER A 168 41.85 19.06 -28.03
CA SER A 168 41.50 18.29 -26.84
C SER A 168 39.99 18.12 -26.62
N SER A 169 39.15 18.97 -27.22
CA SER A 169 37.69 18.97 -27.00
C SER A 169 36.99 17.75 -27.61
N SER A 170 37.32 17.39 -28.86
CA SER A 170 36.65 16.31 -29.60
C SER A 170 36.84 14.92 -28.99
N ARG A 171 38.03 14.61 -28.47
CA ARG A 171 38.32 13.30 -27.85
C ARG A 171 37.57 13.12 -26.53
N LYS A 172 37.47 14.19 -25.72
CA LYS A 172 36.74 14.19 -24.46
C LYS A 172 35.23 14.00 -24.68
N GLU A 173 34.69 14.63 -25.72
CA GLU A 173 33.29 14.52 -26.09
C GLU A 173 32.92 13.13 -26.63
N LYS A 174 33.79 12.54 -27.48
CA LYS A 174 33.65 11.14 -27.92
C LYS A 174 33.69 10.15 -26.76
N LEU A 175 34.57 10.37 -25.78
CA LEU A 175 34.65 9.51 -24.59
C LEU A 175 33.36 9.61 -23.76
N ARG A 176 32.80 10.81 -23.57
CA ARG A 176 31.51 11.00 -22.89
C ARG A 176 30.38 10.28 -23.62
N ALA A 177 30.31 10.42 -24.94
CA ALA A 177 29.32 9.74 -25.76
C ALA A 177 29.45 8.20 -25.67
N ALA A 178 30.68 7.69 -25.69
CA ALA A 178 30.94 6.24 -25.56
C ALA A 178 30.55 5.70 -24.17
N LEU A 179 30.83 6.45 -23.09
CA LEU A 179 30.44 6.06 -21.74
C LEU A 179 28.90 6.08 -21.56
N LEU A 180 28.22 7.09 -22.11
CA LEU A 180 26.76 7.16 -22.14
C LEU A 180 26.16 6.00 -22.95
N ALA A 181 26.73 5.69 -24.12
CA ALA A 181 26.29 4.57 -24.94
C ALA A 181 26.50 3.22 -24.22
N LYS A 182 27.64 3.03 -23.54
CA LYS A 182 27.91 1.84 -22.74
C LYS A 182 26.91 1.69 -21.59
N LYS A 183 26.62 2.77 -20.86
CA LYS A 183 25.61 2.74 -19.78
C LYS A 183 24.21 2.43 -20.33
N LYS A 184 23.84 2.99 -21.49
CA LYS A 184 22.56 2.65 -22.16
C LYS A 184 22.47 1.18 -22.54
N LEU A 185 23.55 0.59 -23.04
CA LEU A 185 23.62 -0.83 -23.38
C LEU A 185 23.46 -1.70 -22.13
N GLU A 186 24.21 -1.40 -21.07
CA GLU A 186 24.16 -2.15 -19.81
C GLU A 186 22.76 -2.10 -19.17
N LEU A 187 22.10 -0.94 -19.27
CA LEU A 187 20.73 -0.75 -18.77
C LEU A 187 19.70 -1.49 -19.62
N ALA A 188 19.90 -1.57 -20.94
CA ALA A 188 19.06 -2.40 -21.82
C ALA A 188 19.25 -3.89 -21.55
N GLN A 189 20.48 -4.32 -21.28
CA GLN A 189 20.78 -5.71 -20.92
C GLN A 189 20.13 -6.09 -19.59
N ARG A 190 20.21 -5.21 -18.59
CA ARG A 190 19.56 -5.43 -17.29
C ARG A 190 18.03 -5.52 -17.40
N ARG A 191 17.40 -4.74 -18.31
CA ARG A 191 15.97 -4.87 -18.62
C ARG A 191 15.61 -6.23 -19.21
N ALA A 192 16.40 -6.70 -20.17
CA ALA A 192 16.17 -8.00 -20.78
C ALA A 192 16.33 -9.15 -19.75
N GLU A 193 17.26 -9.00 -18.81
CA GLU A 193 17.52 -9.98 -17.76
C GLU A 193 16.39 -10.01 -16.71
N GLU A 194 15.92 -8.84 -16.25
CA GLU A 194 14.77 -8.73 -15.33
C GLU A 194 13.47 -9.26 -15.97
N GLU A 195 13.24 -9.00 -17.25
CA GLU A 195 12.07 -9.53 -17.98
C GLU A 195 12.14 -11.06 -18.12
N ALA A 196 13.33 -11.60 -18.43
CA ALA A 196 13.54 -13.04 -18.48
C ALA A 196 13.36 -13.71 -17.11
N GLU A 197 13.80 -13.06 -16.02
CA GLU A 197 13.61 -13.57 -14.66
C GLU A 197 12.14 -13.53 -14.22
N LEU A 198 11.42 -12.46 -14.56
CA LEU A 198 9.97 -12.38 -14.34
C LEU A 198 9.23 -13.48 -15.12
N ALA A 199 9.62 -13.72 -16.38
CA ALA A 199 9.07 -14.80 -17.19
C ALA A 199 9.34 -16.18 -16.58
N ARG A 200 10.55 -16.43 -16.05
CA ARG A 200 10.89 -17.67 -15.33
C ARG A 200 10.07 -17.85 -14.05
N GLN A 201 9.92 -16.79 -13.25
CA GLN A 201 9.09 -16.85 -12.05
C GLN A 201 7.62 -17.13 -12.38
N ASN A 202 7.11 -16.54 -13.46
CA ASN A 202 5.73 -16.79 -13.89
C ASN A 202 5.56 -18.24 -14.40
N ALA A 203 6.52 -18.75 -15.16
CA ALA A 203 6.53 -20.15 -15.60
C ALA A 203 6.60 -21.13 -14.42
N MET A 204 7.43 -20.86 -13.40
CA MET A 204 7.47 -21.69 -12.18
C MET A 204 6.16 -21.65 -11.40
N ARG A 205 5.49 -20.49 -11.35
CA ARG A 205 4.18 -20.37 -10.72
C ARG A 205 3.13 -21.20 -11.46
N GLU A 206 3.13 -21.16 -12.79
CA GLU A 206 2.21 -21.95 -13.61
C GLU A 206 2.49 -23.46 -13.49
N LEU A 207 3.75 -23.87 -13.47
CA LEU A 207 4.11 -25.28 -13.21
C LEU A 207 3.58 -25.76 -11.86
N ARG A 208 3.74 -24.97 -10.80
CA ARG A 208 3.20 -25.32 -9.48
C ARG A 208 1.67 -25.41 -9.50
N ARG A 209 1.00 -24.50 -10.21
CA ARG A 209 -0.46 -24.54 -10.39
C ARG A 209 -0.90 -25.83 -11.08
N LEU A 210 -0.19 -26.24 -12.12
CA LEU A 210 -0.46 -27.47 -12.87
C LEU A 210 -0.13 -28.74 -12.06
N GLU A 211 0.93 -28.72 -11.24
CA GLU A 211 1.23 -29.79 -10.28
C GLU A 211 0.11 -29.96 -9.25
N ASP A 212 -0.38 -28.86 -8.66
CA ASP A 212 -1.49 -28.88 -7.71
C ASP A 212 -2.80 -29.38 -8.38
N GLU A 213 -3.03 -29.01 -9.64
CA GLU A 213 -4.18 -29.49 -10.44
C GLU A 213 -4.07 -30.98 -10.79
N ALA A 214 -2.87 -31.48 -11.08
CA ALA A 214 -2.62 -32.89 -11.36
C ALA A 214 -2.79 -33.77 -10.12
N VAL A 215 -2.35 -33.32 -8.94
CA VAL A 215 -2.54 -34.04 -7.67
C VAL A 215 -4.03 -34.18 -7.34
N LEU A 216 -4.85 -33.16 -7.64
CA LEU A 216 -6.30 -33.23 -7.46
C LEU A 216 -6.96 -34.21 -8.43
N ALA A 217 -6.43 -34.35 -9.65
CA ALA A 217 -6.94 -35.26 -10.67
C ALA A 217 -6.56 -36.75 -10.43
N GLU A 218 -5.50 -37.04 -9.67
CA GLU A 218 -5.13 -38.42 -9.27
C GLU A 218 -5.92 -38.93 -8.04
N LEU A 219 -6.71 -38.07 -7.39
CA LEU A 219 -7.54 -38.39 -6.21
C LEU A 219 -9.00 -38.70 -6.54
N ASP A 220 -9.41 -38.56 -7.81
CA ASP A 220 -10.69 -39.06 -8.39
C ASP A 220 -10.48 -40.42 -9.08
#